data_AF-A0A2S9FPU9-F1
#
_entry.id   AF-A0A2S9FPU9-F1
#
_cell.length_a   1.000
_cell.length_b   1.000
_cell.length_c   1.000
_cell.angle_alpha   90.00
_cell.angle_beta   90.00
_cell.angle_gamma   90.00
#
_symmetry.space_group_name_H-M   'P 1'
#
loop_
_entity.id
_entity.type
_entity.pdbx_description
1 polymer ?
#
loop_
_entity_poly.entity_id
_entity_poly.type
_entity_poly.pdbx_seq_one_letter_code
_entity_poly.pdbx_strand_id
1 'polypeptide(L)'
;RHARDSGALDGLPRALTYRAGVHLLSGEFTAAEQLIEEAYSITAATGHKSPVRYHSVLLAAWRGDAATAAKLIGSASADGIARGEGRLRNLTGYALAVLHNGLAHYDEAYAAA
;
A
#
# COMPACT_ATOMS: atom_id res chain seq x y z
N ARG A 1 12.64 -7.01 14.54
CA ARG A 1 13.97 -7.63 14.77
C ARG A 1 13.79 -9.10 15.08
N HIS A 2 13.04 -9.45 16.13
CA HIS A 2 12.73 -10.82 16.52
C HIS A 2 12.49 -11.82 15.36
N ALA A 3 11.57 -11.56 14.43
CA ALA A 3 11.30 -12.47 13.31
C ALA A 3 12.48 -12.69 12.34
N ARG A 4 13.37 -11.69 12.17
CA ARG A 4 14.62 -11.85 11.41
C ARG A 4 15.63 -12.68 12.19
N ASP A 5 15.77 -12.37 13.47
CA ASP A 5 16.76 -12.99 14.35
C ASP A 5 16.43 -14.47 14.63
N SER A 6 15.15 -14.85 14.60
CA SER A 6 14.67 -16.22 14.81
C SER A 6 14.40 -17.01 13.53
N GLY A 7 14.59 -16.43 12.34
CA GLY A 7 14.28 -17.07 11.06
C GLY A 7 12.78 -17.32 10.81
N ALA A 8 11.89 -16.72 11.62
CA ALA A 8 10.44 -16.84 11.49
C ALA A 8 9.89 -15.96 10.35
N LEU A 9 10.28 -16.27 9.12
CA LEU A 9 10.02 -15.45 7.93
C LEU A 9 8.56 -15.43 7.50
N ASP A 10 7.73 -16.39 7.90
CA ASP A 10 6.30 -16.46 7.53
C ASP A 10 5.51 -15.20 7.92
N GLY A 11 5.79 -14.64 9.10
CA GLY A 11 5.11 -13.43 9.60
C GLY A 11 5.79 -12.12 9.22
N LEU A 12 7.04 -12.18 8.75
CA LEU A 12 7.89 -11.00 8.60
C LEU A 12 7.39 -10.01 7.53
N PRO A 13 7.03 -10.42 6.30
CA PRO A 13 6.53 -9.50 5.28
C PRO A 13 5.36 -8.67 5.79
N ARG A 14 4.39 -9.31 6.46
CA ARG A 14 3.22 -8.64 7.03
C ARG A 14 3.61 -7.60 8.07
N ALA A 15 4.53 -7.94 8.97
CA ALA A 15 5.02 -7.01 9.99
C ALA A 15 5.72 -5.79 9.37
N LEU A 16 6.51 -5.98 8.31
CA LEU A 16 7.16 -4.90 7.57
C LEU A 16 6.14 -3.98 6.89
N THR A 17 5.13 -4.57 6.23
CA THR A 17 4.06 -3.82 5.60
C THR A 17 3.28 -2.97 6.61
N TYR A 18 2.95 -3.51 7.80
CA TYR A 18 2.32 -2.71 8.86
C TYR A 18 3.21 -1.56 9.35
N ARG A 19 4.51 -1.83 9.56
CA ARG A 19 5.46 -0.80 9.97
C ARG A 19 5.61 0.29 8.90
N ALA A 20 5.59 -0.08 7.61
CA ALA A 20 5.57 0.88 6.52
C ALA A 20 4.38 1.85 6.60
N GLY A 21 3.20 1.36 6.99
CA GLY A 21 2.03 2.19 7.24
C GLY A 21 2.27 3.26 8.32
N VAL A 22 2.98 2.93 9.40
CA VAL A 22 3.33 3.89 10.47
C VAL A 22 4.27 4.97 9.94
N HIS A 23 5.30 4.59 9.18
CA HIS A 23 6.21 5.54 8.53
C HIS A 23 5.48 6.44 7.52
N LEU A 24 4.57 5.87 6.73
CA LEU A 24 3.74 6.62 5.78
C LEU A 24 2.90 7.69 6.47
N LEU A 25 2.19 7.34 7.56
CA LEU A 25 1.40 8.29 8.33
C LEU A 25 2.25 9.37 9.01
N SER A 26 3.53 9.09 9.24
CA SER A 26 4.51 10.05 9.79
C SER A 26 5.17 10.91 8.71
N GLY A 27 4.82 10.72 7.42
CA GLY A 27 5.45 11.42 6.29
C GLY A 27 6.83 10.87 5.90
N GLU A 28 7.27 9.78 6.51
CA GLU A 28 8.59 9.16 6.30
C GLU A 28 8.56 8.21 5.09
N PHE A 29 8.27 8.76 3.91
CA PHE A 29 7.98 7.98 2.70
C PHE A 29 9.12 7.08 2.24
N THR A 30 10.37 7.52 2.36
CA THR A 30 11.54 6.70 2.01
C THR A 30 11.66 5.48 2.93
N ALA A 31 11.40 5.63 4.23
CA ALA A 31 11.42 4.51 5.17
C ALA A 31 10.26 3.54 4.90
N ALA A 32 9.08 4.06 4.56
CA ALA A 32 7.94 3.24 4.16
C ALA A 32 8.24 2.42 2.89
N GLU A 33 8.83 3.04 1.87
CA GLU A 33 9.25 2.40 0.61
C GLU A 33 10.22 1.24 0.85
N GLN A 34 11.28 1.48 1.63
CA GLN A 34 12.28 0.45 1.95
C GLN A 34 11.66 -0.79 2.60
N LEU A 35 10.72 -0.61 3.53
CA LEU A 35 10.04 -1.71 4.20
C LEU A 35 9.07 -2.47 3.26
N ILE A 36 8.43 -1.75 2.33
CA ILE A 36 7.57 -2.35 1.31
C ILE A 36 8.39 -3.22 0.36
N GLU A 37 9.52 -2.70 -0.13
CA GLU A 37 10.43 -3.43 -1.03
C GLU A 37 11.03 -4.66 -0.35
N GLU A 38 11.43 -4.56 0.93
CA GLU A 38 11.91 -5.72 1.68
C GLU A 38 10.81 -6.79 1.85
N ALA A 39 9.58 -6.38 2.19
CA ALA A 39 8.44 -7.30 2.29
C ALA A 39 8.15 -8.01 0.96
N TYR A 40 8.26 -7.29 -0.15
CA TYR A 40 8.11 -7.84 -1.50
C TYR A 40 9.21 -8.86 -1.81
N SER A 41 10.47 -8.52 -1.54
CA SER A 41 11.62 -9.39 -1.75
C SER A 41 11.49 -10.72 -0.99
N ILE A 42 11.11 -10.67 0.29
CA ILE A 42 10.90 -11.87 1.12
C ILE A 42 9.73 -12.70 0.59
N THR A 43 8.62 -12.05 0.22
CA THR A 43 7.44 -12.73 -0.32
C THR A 43 7.78 -13.47 -1.62
N ALA A 44 8.53 -12.83 -2.52
CA ALA A 44 9.00 -13.41 -3.77
C ALA A 44 9.94 -14.61 -3.52
N ALA A 45 10.87 -14.49 -2.57
CA ALA A 45 11.81 -15.55 -2.23
C ALA A 45 11.16 -16.76 -1.53
N THR A 46 10.08 -16.54 -0.78
CA THR A 46 9.41 -17.59 0.01
C THR A 46 8.22 -18.25 -0.71
N GLY A 47 7.90 -17.84 -1.95
CA GLY A 47 6.81 -18.43 -2.74
C GLY A 47 5.40 -18.12 -2.22
N HIS A 48 5.26 -17.15 -1.31
CA HIS A 48 3.96 -16.73 -0.79
C HIS A 48 3.16 -15.99 -1.88
N LYS A 49 1.90 -16.43 -2.09
CA LYS A 49 1.11 -16.06 -3.28
C LYS A 49 0.45 -14.68 -3.25
N SER A 50 0.49 -13.92 -2.16
CA SER A 50 -0.16 -12.61 -2.13
C SER A 50 0.54 -11.61 -1.22
N PRO A 51 1.41 -10.72 -1.76
CA PRO A 51 1.92 -9.60 -1.00
C PRO A 51 0.78 -8.63 -0.68
N VAL A 52 0.75 -8.12 0.54
CA VAL A 52 -0.20 -7.09 0.96
C VAL A 52 0.16 -5.78 0.25
N ARG A 53 -0.67 -5.34 -0.71
CA ARG A 53 -0.38 -4.18 -1.58
C ARG A 53 -0.93 -2.83 -1.06
N TYR A 54 -1.54 -2.80 0.12
CA TYR A 54 -2.25 -1.61 0.58
C TYR A 54 -1.34 -0.39 0.74
N HIS A 55 -0.18 -0.58 1.35
CA HIS A 55 0.71 0.54 1.66
C HIS A 55 1.51 1.02 0.45
N SER A 56 1.69 0.22 -0.61
CA SER A 56 2.26 0.71 -1.87
C SER A 56 1.27 1.59 -2.65
N VAL A 57 -0.02 1.22 -2.66
CA VAL A 57 -1.09 2.06 -3.21
C VAL A 57 -1.14 3.42 -2.50
N LEU A 58 -1.13 3.40 -1.16
CA LEU A 58 -1.14 4.63 -0.37
C LEU A 58 0.13 5.47 -0.57
N LEU A 59 1.31 4.84 -0.60
CA LEU A 59 2.57 5.56 -0.81
C LEU A 59 2.58 6.31 -2.14
N ALA A 60 2.10 5.69 -3.21
CA ALA A 60 2.00 6.35 -4.51
C ALA A 60 1.02 7.54 -4.48
N ALA A 61 -0.14 7.36 -3.84
CA ALA A 61 -1.13 8.43 -3.69
C ALA A 61 -0.59 9.62 -2.87
N TRP A 62 0.07 9.34 -1.74
CA TRP A 62 0.63 10.37 -0.84
C TRP A 62 1.80 11.12 -1.47
N ARG A 63 2.56 10.49 -2.38
CA ARG A 63 3.63 11.16 -3.15
C ARG A 63 3.10 12.02 -4.31
N GLY A 64 1.81 11.93 -4.65
CA GLY A 64 1.22 12.68 -5.75
C GLY A 64 1.62 12.18 -7.16
N ASP A 65 2.22 10.99 -7.27
CA ASP A 65 2.51 10.38 -8.58
C ASP A 65 1.22 9.84 -9.19
N ALA A 66 0.52 10.70 -9.93
CA ALA A 66 -0.80 10.40 -10.49
C ALA A 66 -0.80 9.15 -11.39
N ALA A 67 0.24 8.96 -12.22
CA ALA A 67 0.30 7.86 -13.16
C ALA A 67 0.50 6.52 -12.43
N THR A 68 1.45 6.47 -11.50
CA THR A 68 1.71 5.28 -10.70
C THR A 68 0.54 4.97 -9.76
N ALA A 69 0.00 5.99 -9.09
CA ALA A 69 -1.13 5.84 -8.18
C ALA A 69 -2.37 5.33 -8.92
N ALA A 70 -2.74 5.92 -10.06
CA ALA A 70 -3.91 5.47 -10.84
C ALA A 70 -3.79 4.00 -11.26
N LYS A 71 -2.61 3.58 -11.73
CA LYS A 71 -2.34 2.18 -12.09
C LYS A 71 -2.50 1.23 -10.90
N LEU A 72 -1.90 1.58 -9.77
CA LEU A 72 -1.93 0.74 -8.55
C LEU A 72 -3.34 0.68 -7.95
N ILE A 73 -4.05 1.80 -7.89
CA ILE A 73 -5.43 1.90 -7.42
C ILE A 73 -6.35 1.06 -8.30
N GLY A 74 -6.24 1.18 -9.63
CA GLY A 74 -7.05 0.38 -10.57
C GLY A 74 -6.83 -1.12 -10.39
N SER A 75 -5.56 -1.55 -10.28
CA SER A 75 -5.23 -2.95 -10.02
C SER A 75 -5.76 -3.44 -8.67
N ALA A 76 -5.66 -2.63 -7.61
CA ALA A 76 -6.14 -2.99 -6.28
C ALA A 76 -7.67 -3.07 -6.22
N SER A 77 -8.36 -2.16 -6.91
CA SER A 77 -9.82 -2.16 -7.01
C SER A 77 -10.33 -3.42 -7.70
N ALA A 78 -9.73 -3.79 -8.85
CA ALA A 78 -10.08 -5.00 -9.58
C ALA A 78 -9.84 -6.29 -8.75
N ASP A 79 -8.72 -6.38 -8.03
CA ASP A 79 -8.41 -7.52 -7.15
C ASP A 79 -9.40 -7.61 -5.98
N GLY A 80 -9.76 -6.46 -5.39
CA GLY A 80 -10.74 -6.38 -4.30
C GLY A 80 -12.13 -6.83 -4.73
N ILE A 81 -12.57 -6.43 -5.93
CA ILE A 81 -13.84 -6.88 -6.52
C ILE A 81 -13.81 -8.39 -6.74
N ALA A 82 -12.75 -8.91 -7.37
CA ALA A 82 -12.62 -10.33 -7.68
C ALA A 82 -12.64 -11.23 -6.43
N ARG A 83 -12.13 -10.73 -5.30
CA ARG A 83 -12.06 -11.45 -4.03
C ARG A 83 -13.24 -11.19 -3.07
N GLY A 84 -14.16 -10.30 -3.43
CA GLY A 84 -15.23 -9.85 -2.52
C GLY A 84 -14.70 -9.10 -1.30
N GLU A 85 -13.50 -8.51 -1.39
CA GLU A 85 -12.80 -7.90 -0.26
C GLU A 85 -13.20 -6.43 -0.11
N GLY A 86 -14.24 -6.16 0.68
CA GLY A 86 -14.74 -4.80 0.90
C GLY A 86 -13.70 -3.82 1.48
N ARG A 87 -12.66 -4.32 2.14
CA ARG A 87 -11.54 -3.53 2.67
C ARG A 87 -10.74 -2.85 1.55
N LEU A 88 -10.52 -3.54 0.44
CA LEU A 88 -9.79 -2.99 -0.72
C LEU A 88 -10.57 -1.84 -1.36
N ARG A 89 -11.89 -1.95 -1.44
CA ARG A 89 -12.75 -0.90 -1.99
C ARG A 89 -12.63 0.41 -1.21
N ASN A 90 -12.78 0.35 0.12
CA ASN A 90 -12.66 1.53 0.97
C ASN A 90 -11.25 2.14 0.92
N LEU A 91 -10.21 1.28 0.87
CA LEU A 91 -8.83 1.74 0.73
C LEU A 91 -8.61 2.49 -0.60
N THR A 92 -9.15 1.99 -1.70
CA THR A 92 -8.97 2.64 -3.02
C THR A 92 -9.67 3.99 -3.11
N GLY A 93 -10.85 4.15 -2.49
CA GLY A 93 -11.52 5.46 -2.38
C GLY A 93 -10.69 6.46 -1.58
N TYR A 94 -10.20 6.04 -0.41
CA TYR A 94 -9.29 6.85 0.40
C TYR A 94 -8.01 7.24 -0.34
N ALA A 95 -7.38 6.31 -1.07
CA ALA A 95 -6.18 6.60 -1.85
C ALA A 95 -6.45 7.62 -2.98
N LEU A 96 -7.59 7.53 -3.66
CA LEU A 96 -8.02 8.50 -4.67
C LEU A 96 -8.25 9.88 -4.04
N ALA A 97 -8.95 9.94 -2.92
CA ALA A 97 -9.22 11.20 -2.22
C ALA A 97 -7.91 11.90 -1.81
N VAL A 98 -6.92 11.16 -1.29
CA VAL A 98 -5.61 11.73 -0.94
C VAL A 98 -4.86 12.23 -2.17
N LEU A 99 -4.82 11.44 -3.25
CA LEU A 99 -4.15 11.82 -4.49
C LEU A 99 -4.77 13.11 -5.08
N HIS A 100 -6.10 13.15 -5.20
CA HIS A 100 -6.80 14.30 -5.77
C HIS A 100 -6.67 15.56 -4.91
N ASN A 101 -6.65 15.43 -3.57
CA ASN A 101 -6.33 16.55 -2.69
C ASN A 101 -4.92 17.10 -2.96
N GLY A 102 -3.91 16.23 -3.08
CA GLY A 102 -2.53 16.63 -3.37
C GLY A 102 -2.34 17.30 -4.74
N LEU A 103 -3.22 16.99 -5.69
CA LEU A 103 -3.24 17.58 -7.04
C LEU A 103 -4.15 18.81 -7.17
N ALA A 104 -4.78 19.26 -6.07
CA ALA A 104 -5.76 20.35 -6.05
C ALA A 104 -7.04 20.09 -6.88
N HIS A 105 -7.40 18.82 -7.08
CA HIS A 105 -8.64 18.37 -7.74
C HIS A 105 -9.72 18.09 -6.69
N TYR A 106 -10.20 19.14 -6.02
CA TYR A 106 -10.98 18.98 -4.78
C TYR A 106 -12.35 18.32 -4.98
N ASP A 107 -13.00 18.53 -6.12
CA ASP A 107 -14.31 17.93 -6.40
C ASP A 107 -14.18 16.42 -6.60
N GLU A 108 -13.16 15.98 -7.32
CA GLU A 108 -12.82 14.57 -7.49
C GLU A 108 -12.38 13.93 -6.17
N ALA A 109 -11.66 14.69 -5.32
CA ALA A 109 -11.28 14.23 -4.00
C ALA A 109 -12.51 13.99 -3.11
N TYR A 110 -13.48 14.89 -3.14
CA TYR A 110 -14.74 14.77 -2.39
C TYR A 110 -15.58 13.60 -2.89
N ALA A 111 -15.70 13.42 -4.21
CA ALA A 111 -16.46 12.31 -4.79
C ALA A 111 -15.86 10.92 -4.49
N ALA A 112 -14.55 10.85 -4.20
CA ALA A 112 -13.84 9.62 -3.89
C ALA A 112 -13.89 9.21 -2.40
N ALA A 113 -14.21 10.14 -1.50
CA ALA A 113 -14.23 9.94 -0.04
C ALA A 113 -15.50 9.22 0.45
#